data_AF-R1EDQ0-F1
#
_entry.id   AF-R1EDQ0-F1
#
_cell.length_a   1.000
_cell.length_b   1.000
_cell.length_c   1.000
_cell.angle_alpha   90.00
_cell.angle_beta   90.00
_cell.angle_gamma   90.00
#
_symmetry.space_group_name_H-M   'P 1'
#
loop_
_entity.id
_entity.type
_entity.pdbx_description
1 polymer ?
#
loop_
_entity_poly.entity_id
_entity_poly.type
_entity_poly.pdbx_seq_one_letter_code
_entity_poly.pdbx_strand_id
1 'polypeptide(L)'
;MAPRSLVDELKASLNGAEIVTPESANYAQSISRWSDTAVKKASIVVYPRTTAEVSQTVKLAVAHATPLVVAGGQHSTGGDSSISAPGLVIDLARMRAVAVDPAARTITAQGGCIWRDVDEAAGAHGLATVGGTVNHTGIGGLTLGGGYGFLSGLHGLAVDNLLAVEAVLADGAVVAASDALNPDLFWALETFERAMQELEEFVKKVPAAARSLMAFEFMNTAKCAILSMWEGEENDKRVRGWARKIAAIVSDPGKDDEGRENFEYVNYDGTDSGPEKVYGPNYKRLIELKAKYDPENVFNKNIEIKPADQS
;
A
#
# COMPACT_ATOMS: atom_id res chain seq x y z
N MET A 1 6.13 -23.41 -13.79
CA MET A 1 7.57 -23.42 -13.53
C MET A 1 8.11 -22.04 -13.83
N ALA A 2 8.96 -21.49 -12.96
CA ALA A 2 9.75 -20.30 -13.31
C ALA A 2 10.64 -20.62 -14.53
N PRO A 3 10.91 -19.66 -15.42
CA PRO A 3 11.96 -19.84 -16.42
C PRO A 3 13.27 -20.11 -15.69
N ARG A 4 13.90 -21.26 -15.92
CA ARG A 4 15.14 -21.66 -15.23
C ARG A 4 16.24 -20.61 -15.39
N SER A 5 16.25 -19.89 -16.52
CA SER A 5 17.14 -18.75 -16.80
C SER A 5 17.02 -17.60 -15.78
N LEU A 6 15.80 -17.16 -15.44
CA LEU A 6 15.60 -16.03 -14.53
C LEU A 6 16.10 -16.35 -13.12
N VAL A 7 15.82 -17.56 -12.60
CA VAL A 7 16.28 -17.97 -11.27
C VAL A 7 17.81 -18.02 -11.21
N ASP A 8 18.46 -18.54 -12.26
CA ASP A 8 19.91 -18.64 -12.33
C ASP A 8 20.57 -17.24 -12.44
N GLU A 9 19.98 -16.32 -13.22
CA GLU A 9 20.43 -14.92 -13.32
C GLU A 9 20.25 -14.13 -12.02
N LEU A 10 19.13 -14.32 -11.31
CA LEU A 10 18.92 -13.73 -9.99
C LEU A 10 19.98 -14.23 -9.00
N LYS A 11 20.26 -15.54 -8.97
CA LYS A 11 21.30 -16.13 -8.10
C LYS A 11 22.70 -15.62 -8.43
N ALA A 12 22.97 -15.38 -9.72
CA ALA A 12 24.27 -14.87 -10.16
C ALA A 12 24.47 -13.37 -9.90
N SER A 13 23.39 -12.58 -9.92
CA SER A 13 23.45 -11.12 -9.83
C SER A 13 23.19 -10.56 -8.43
N LEU A 14 22.47 -11.28 -7.57
CA LEU A 14 22.13 -10.84 -6.22
C LEU A 14 23.07 -11.46 -5.18
N ASN A 15 23.96 -10.64 -4.63
CA ASN A 15 24.93 -11.10 -3.63
C ASN A 15 24.29 -11.21 -2.24
N GLY A 16 23.64 -12.36 -2.00
CA GLY A 16 23.15 -12.81 -0.69
C GLY A 16 21.69 -12.47 -0.38
N ALA A 17 20.93 -11.99 -1.37
CA ALA A 17 19.48 -12.13 -1.34
C ALA A 17 19.09 -13.62 -1.34
N GLU A 18 18.07 -13.96 -0.56
CA GLU A 18 17.51 -15.32 -0.56
C GLU A 18 16.50 -15.43 -1.71
N ILE A 19 16.62 -16.50 -2.52
CA ILE A 19 15.74 -16.76 -3.66
C ILE A 19 15.06 -18.11 -3.44
N VAL A 20 13.73 -18.07 -3.30
CA VAL A 20 12.89 -19.23 -2.99
C VAL A 20 12.05 -19.59 -4.21
N THR A 21 12.01 -20.87 -4.53
CA THR A 21 11.19 -21.45 -5.62
C THR A 21 10.28 -22.55 -5.05
N PRO A 22 9.30 -23.08 -5.81
CA PRO A 22 8.43 -24.16 -5.35
C PRO A 22 9.15 -25.41 -4.83
N GLU A 23 10.41 -25.63 -5.24
CA GLU A 23 11.26 -26.75 -4.82
C GLU A 23 12.03 -26.47 -3.51
N SER A 24 11.99 -25.23 -3.01
CA SER A 24 12.70 -24.83 -1.79
C SER A 24 11.96 -25.29 -0.54
N ALA A 25 12.68 -25.73 0.49
CA ALA A 25 12.08 -26.28 1.71
C ALA A 25 11.17 -25.29 2.45
N ASN A 26 11.48 -23.99 2.39
CA ASN A 26 10.71 -22.92 3.02
C ASN A 26 9.66 -22.29 2.09
N TYR A 27 9.37 -22.87 0.93
CA TYR A 27 8.45 -22.29 -0.05
C TYR A 27 7.06 -22.00 0.53
N ALA A 28 6.46 -22.94 1.27
CA ALA A 28 5.15 -22.75 1.89
C ALA A 28 5.11 -21.54 2.84
N GLN A 29 6.19 -21.31 3.59
CA GLN A 29 6.33 -20.13 4.44
C GLN A 29 6.48 -18.85 3.61
N SER A 30 7.27 -18.90 2.53
CA SER A 30 7.56 -17.73 1.69
C SER A 30 6.34 -17.13 0.98
N ILE A 31 5.34 -17.97 0.70
CA ILE A 31 4.09 -17.54 0.06
C ILE A 31 2.96 -17.28 1.05
N SER A 32 3.17 -17.54 2.35
CA SER A 32 2.17 -17.27 3.38
C SER A 32 1.83 -15.78 3.46
N ARG A 33 0.60 -15.45 3.82
CA ARG A 33 0.13 -14.06 3.94
C ARG A 33 -0.63 -13.91 5.25
N TRP A 34 -0.89 -12.67 5.66
CA TRP A 34 -1.70 -12.42 6.86
C TRP A 34 -3.12 -12.99 6.72
N SER A 35 -3.68 -12.93 5.50
CA SER A 35 -4.95 -13.54 5.16
C SER A 35 -4.75 -14.79 4.32
N ASP A 36 -5.35 -15.92 4.71
CA ASP A 36 -5.25 -17.19 3.98
C ASP A 36 -5.83 -17.08 2.56
N THR A 37 -6.88 -16.26 2.37
CA THR A 37 -7.50 -16.02 1.05
C THR A 37 -6.59 -15.23 0.11
N ALA A 38 -5.58 -14.54 0.65
CA ALA A 38 -4.60 -13.78 -0.12
C ALA A 38 -3.40 -14.63 -0.58
N VAL A 39 -3.31 -15.90 -0.20
CA VAL A 39 -2.16 -16.77 -0.56
C VAL A 39 -2.23 -17.19 -2.03
N LYS A 40 -1.21 -16.85 -2.82
CA LYS A 40 -1.06 -17.25 -4.23
C LYS A 40 0.29 -17.94 -4.44
N LYS A 41 0.31 -18.94 -5.33
CA LYS A 41 1.49 -19.80 -5.59
C LYS A 41 2.46 -19.12 -6.58
N ALA A 42 3.31 -18.24 -6.07
CA ALA A 42 4.34 -17.54 -6.85
C ALA A 42 5.39 -18.50 -7.43
N SER A 43 5.96 -18.17 -8.59
CA SER A 43 7.05 -18.96 -9.17
C SER A 43 8.40 -18.67 -8.55
N ILE A 44 8.60 -17.45 -8.04
CA ILE A 44 9.84 -16.98 -7.42
C ILE A 44 9.47 -16.05 -6.27
N VAL A 45 10.13 -16.19 -5.12
CA VAL A 45 10.14 -15.18 -4.06
C VAL A 45 11.59 -14.74 -3.84
N VAL A 46 11.85 -13.44 -3.92
CA VAL A 46 13.17 -12.85 -3.69
C VAL A 46 13.10 -12.03 -2.41
N TYR A 47 14.03 -12.29 -1.49
CA TYR A 47 14.22 -11.52 -0.26
C TYR A 47 15.46 -10.63 -0.39
N PRO A 48 15.34 -9.44 -1.02
CA PRO A 48 16.42 -8.47 -1.07
C PRO A 48 16.75 -7.94 0.33
N ARG A 49 17.99 -7.50 0.51
CA ARG A 49 18.53 -6.88 1.72
C ARG A 49 18.95 -5.43 1.50
N THR A 50 19.04 -5.02 0.23
CA THR A 50 19.46 -3.68 -0.18
C THR A 50 18.60 -3.15 -1.34
N THR A 51 18.53 -1.83 -1.48
CA THR A 51 17.86 -1.17 -2.61
C THR A 51 18.44 -1.60 -3.97
N ALA A 52 19.75 -1.84 -4.03
CA ALA A 52 20.41 -2.34 -5.24
C ALA A 52 19.90 -3.72 -5.66
N GLU A 53 19.63 -4.62 -4.71
CA GLU A 53 19.06 -5.94 -5.01
C GLU A 53 17.58 -5.83 -5.45
N VAL A 54 16.80 -4.90 -4.88
CA VAL A 54 15.44 -4.59 -5.38
C VAL A 54 15.50 -4.10 -6.83
N SER A 55 16.34 -3.11 -7.11
CA SER A 55 16.59 -2.56 -8.45
C SER A 55 16.95 -3.64 -9.47
N GLN A 56 17.91 -4.50 -9.12
CA GLN A 56 18.35 -5.58 -10.00
C GLN A 56 17.25 -6.63 -10.21
N THR A 57 16.46 -6.94 -9.19
CA THR A 57 15.33 -7.88 -9.29
C THR A 57 14.25 -7.34 -10.24
N VAL A 58 13.92 -6.05 -10.14
CA VAL A 58 12.96 -5.39 -11.05
C VAL A 58 13.47 -5.45 -12.49
N LYS A 59 14.73 -5.08 -12.74
CA LYS A 59 15.34 -5.12 -14.09
C LYS A 59 15.27 -6.51 -14.72
N LEU A 60 15.61 -7.55 -13.96
CA LEU A 60 15.56 -8.93 -14.44
C LEU A 60 14.12 -9.41 -14.66
N ALA A 61 13.19 -9.07 -13.76
CA ALA A 61 11.79 -9.40 -13.95
C ALA A 61 11.23 -8.76 -15.23
N VAL A 62 11.53 -7.49 -15.49
CA VAL A 62 11.13 -6.79 -16.73
C VAL A 62 11.79 -7.40 -17.96
N ALA A 63 13.10 -7.65 -17.92
CA ALA A 63 13.84 -8.25 -19.05
C ALA A 63 13.31 -9.65 -19.42
N HIS A 64 12.82 -10.41 -18.45
CA HIS A 64 12.21 -11.74 -18.65
C HIS A 64 10.68 -11.68 -18.77
N ALA A 65 10.07 -10.49 -18.89
CA ALA A 65 8.63 -10.29 -18.94
C ALA A 65 7.86 -11.06 -17.85
N THR A 66 8.44 -11.12 -16.65
CA THR A 66 7.89 -11.83 -15.50
C THR A 66 7.09 -10.87 -14.63
N PRO A 67 5.76 -11.07 -14.49
CA PRO A 67 4.94 -10.21 -13.63
C PRO A 67 5.45 -10.24 -12.19
N LEU A 68 5.50 -9.08 -11.54
CA LEU A 68 6.01 -8.97 -10.17
C LEU A 68 5.01 -8.32 -9.22
N VAL A 69 5.17 -8.60 -7.93
CA VAL A 69 4.49 -7.90 -6.82
C VAL A 69 5.48 -7.61 -5.71
N VAL A 70 5.20 -6.58 -4.92
CA VAL A 70 6.00 -6.22 -3.75
C VAL A 70 5.26 -6.63 -2.48
N ALA A 71 5.97 -7.28 -1.57
CA ALA A 71 5.46 -7.69 -0.27
C ALA A 71 6.23 -6.97 0.85
N GLY A 72 5.56 -6.03 1.52
CA GLY A 72 6.05 -5.43 2.77
C GLY A 72 5.62 -6.27 3.98
N GLY A 73 4.72 -5.73 4.81
CA GLY A 73 4.14 -6.47 5.94
C GLY A 73 2.99 -7.43 5.59
N GLN A 74 2.66 -7.61 4.31
CA GLN A 74 1.79 -8.71 3.83
C GLN A 74 0.35 -8.73 4.39
N HIS A 75 -0.17 -7.56 4.76
CA HIS A 75 -1.50 -7.35 5.35
C HIS A 75 -2.65 -7.18 4.35
N SER A 76 -2.37 -7.10 3.05
CA SER A 76 -3.43 -7.00 2.03
C SER A 76 -4.34 -8.23 2.08
N THR A 77 -5.63 -7.97 2.22
CA THR A 77 -6.70 -8.98 2.18
C THR A 77 -7.12 -9.33 0.74
N GLY A 78 -6.86 -8.43 -0.22
CA GLY A 78 -7.12 -8.65 -1.66
C GLY A 78 -6.02 -9.43 -2.39
N GLY A 79 -4.91 -9.72 -1.71
CA GLY A 79 -3.78 -10.43 -2.31
C GLY A 79 -2.92 -9.58 -3.24
N ASP A 80 -2.78 -8.27 -2.95
CA ASP A 80 -1.93 -7.34 -3.71
C ASP A 80 -0.44 -7.61 -3.51
N SER A 81 -0.12 -8.23 -2.37
CA SER A 81 1.24 -8.68 -2.05
C SER A 81 1.51 -10.11 -2.51
N SER A 82 0.64 -10.72 -3.31
CA SER A 82 0.78 -12.10 -3.78
C SER A 82 0.46 -12.23 -5.27
N ILE A 83 1.05 -13.25 -5.91
CA ILE A 83 0.86 -13.52 -7.33
C ILE A 83 0.99 -15.01 -7.62
N SER A 84 0.21 -15.51 -8.58
CA SER A 84 0.32 -16.89 -9.06
C SER A 84 1.37 -17.01 -10.16
N ALA A 85 1.83 -18.22 -10.44
CA ALA A 85 2.70 -18.49 -11.57
C ALA A 85 2.19 -17.87 -12.89
N PRO A 86 3.07 -17.26 -13.72
CA PRO A 86 4.53 -17.25 -13.62
C PRO A 86 5.14 -16.13 -12.74
N GLY A 87 4.38 -15.51 -11.83
CA GLY A 87 4.81 -14.29 -11.14
C GLY A 87 5.92 -14.43 -10.09
N LEU A 88 6.59 -13.30 -9.84
CA LEU A 88 7.66 -13.10 -8.86
C LEU A 88 7.19 -12.21 -7.70
N VAL A 89 7.58 -12.55 -6.47
CA VAL A 89 7.37 -11.69 -5.30
C VAL A 89 8.71 -11.09 -4.88
N ILE A 90 8.77 -9.77 -4.74
CA ILE A 90 9.86 -9.06 -4.05
C ILE A 90 9.41 -8.87 -2.60
N ASP A 91 9.94 -9.69 -1.69
CA ASP A 91 9.58 -9.69 -0.27
C ASP A 91 10.61 -8.89 0.56
N LEU A 92 10.19 -7.73 1.03
CA LEU A 92 11.03 -6.78 1.73
C LEU A 92 11.30 -7.17 3.20
N ALA A 93 10.85 -8.33 3.68
CA ALA A 93 10.96 -8.73 5.10
C ALA A 93 12.40 -8.75 5.66
N ARG A 94 13.44 -8.70 4.81
CA ARG A 94 14.86 -8.57 5.24
C ARG A 94 15.38 -7.12 5.25
N MET A 95 14.56 -6.16 4.85
CA MET A 95 14.85 -4.71 4.86
C MET A 95 14.01 -4.05 5.95
N ARG A 96 14.40 -4.24 7.22
CA ARG A 96 13.66 -3.80 8.42
C ARG A 96 14.44 -2.83 9.34
N ALA A 97 15.52 -2.23 8.84
CA ALA A 97 16.28 -1.26 9.63
C ALA A 97 15.49 0.03 9.86
N VAL A 98 15.58 0.57 11.08
CA VAL A 98 15.03 1.86 11.48
C VAL A 98 16.13 2.70 12.11
N ALA A 99 16.25 3.96 11.69
CA ALA A 99 17.12 4.96 12.28
C ALA A 99 16.28 6.16 12.74
N VAL A 100 16.58 6.67 13.93
CA VAL A 100 15.90 7.81 14.52
C VAL A 100 16.91 8.93 14.75
N ASP A 101 16.57 10.14 14.31
CA ASP A 101 17.28 11.36 14.67
C ASP A 101 16.43 12.13 15.69
N PRO A 102 16.78 12.10 16.99
CA PRO A 102 16.01 12.78 18.02
C PRO A 102 16.07 14.31 17.92
N ALA A 103 17.15 14.86 17.36
CA ALA A 103 17.34 16.31 17.24
C ALA A 103 16.50 16.86 16.08
N ALA A 104 16.53 16.18 14.93
CA ALA A 104 15.68 16.52 13.79
C ALA A 104 14.23 16.06 13.97
N ARG A 105 13.97 15.16 14.93
CA ARG A 105 12.67 14.50 15.17
C ARG A 105 12.18 13.73 13.94
N THR A 106 13.09 13.06 13.25
CA THR A 106 12.80 12.29 12.03
C THR A 106 13.08 10.81 12.21
N ILE A 107 12.29 9.98 11.53
CA ILE A 107 12.46 8.52 11.49
C ILE A 107 12.73 8.12 10.05
N THR A 108 13.80 7.36 9.82
CA THR A 108 14.08 6.70 8.54
C THR A 108 13.87 5.20 8.73
N ALA A 109 12.97 4.61 7.96
CA ALA A 109 12.64 3.19 8.05
C ALA A 109 12.67 2.53 6.67
N GLN A 110 13.20 1.31 6.59
CA GLN A 110 13.20 0.53 5.37
C GLN A 110 11.80 0.02 5.03
N GLY A 111 11.49 -0.16 3.73
CA GLY A 111 10.14 -0.49 3.25
C GLY A 111 9.57 -1.84 3.72
N GLY A 112 10.40 -2.72 4.29
CA GLY A 112 9.98 -3.98 4.88
C GLY A 112 9.61 -3.93 6.36
N CYS A 113 9.80 -2.79 7.03
CA CYS A 113 9.44 -2.61 8.43
C CYS A 113 7.95 -2.88 8.67
N ILE A 114 7.66 -3.36 9.88
CA ILE A 114 6.32 -3.34 10.46
C ILE A 114 6.24 -2.21 11.50
N TRP A 115 5.04 -1.79 11.89
CA TRP A 115 4.87 -0.68 12.83
C TRP A 115 5.59 -0.88 14.18
N ARG A 116 5.69 -2.12 14.67
CA ARG A 116 6.49 -2.43 15.87
C ARG A 116 7.93 -1.92 15.75
N ASP A 117 8.58 -2.09 14.60
CA ASP A 117 9.97 -1.68 14.41
C ASP A 117 10.12 -0.17 14.60
N VAL A 118 9.16 0.60 14.07
CA VAL A 118 9.13 2.06 14.12
C VAL A 118 8.75 2.53 15.52
N ASP A 119 7.71 1.96 16.13
CA ASP A 119 7.21 2.33 17.45
C ASP A 119 8.25 2.09 18.54
N GLU A 120 8.93 0.93 18.52
CA GLU A 120 9.98 0.60 19.49
C GLU A 120 11.20 1.51 19.33
N ALA A 121 11.65 1.76 18.09
CA ALA A 121 12.79 2.62 17.82
C ALA A 121 12.53 4.09 18.20
N ALA A 122 11.37 4.64 17.81
CA ALA A 122 10.99 6.00 18.14
C ALA A 122 10.72 6.17 19.65
N GLY A 123 10.04 5.18 20.26
CA GLY A 123 9.70 5.18 21.67
C GLY A 123 10.94 5.22 22.59
N ALA A 124 12.06 4.61 22.18
CA ALA A 124 13.34 4.70 22.89
C ALA A 124 13.86 6.14 23.03
N HIS A 125 13.39 7.06 22.18
CA HIS A 125 13.74 8.48 22.20
C HIS A 125 12.58 9.38 22.66
N GLY A 126 11.48 8.80 23.16
CA GLY A 126 10.27 9.56 23.52
C GLY A 126 9.58 10.20 22.32
N LEU A 127 9.79 9.66 21.11
CA LEU A 127 9.17 10.10 19.87
C LEU A 127 8.12 9.09 19.40
N ALA A 128 7.19 9.55 18.58
CA ALA A 128 6.20 8.73 17.87
C ALA A 128 5.81 9.43 16.57
N THR A 129 5.27 8.68 15.61
CA THR A 129 4.66 9.21 14.38
C THR A 129 3.31 8.52 14.14
N VAL A 130 2.50 9.06 13.24
CA VAL A 130 1.24 8.42 12.85
C VAL A 130 1.53 7.09 12.15
N GLY A 131 0.89 6.02 12.65
CA GLY A 131 0.99 4.68 12.08
C GLY A 131 -0.30 3.89 12.27
N GLY A 132 -0.27 2.60 11.93
CA GLY A 132 -1.42 1.70 12.09
C GLY A 132 -1.67 1.28 13.55
N THR A 133 -2.88 0.81 13.85
CA THR A 133 -3.24 0.34 15.20
C THR A 133 -2.75 -1.08 15.52
N VAL A 134 -2.29 -1.83 14.51
CA VAL A 134 -1.82 -3.22 14.62
C VAL A 134 -0.34 -3.28 14.30
N ASN A 135 0.47 -3.66 15.30
CA ASN A 135 1.94 -3.49 15.28
C ASN A 135 2.68 -4.39 14.27
N HIS A 136 2.06 -5.44 13.74
CA HIS A 136 2.64 -6.28 12.70
C HIS A 136 2.20 -5.89 11.28
N THR A 137 1.48 -4.78 11.13
CA THR A 137 1.14 -4.22 9.81
C THR A 137 2.37 -3.57 9.20
N GLY A 138 2.60 -3.78 7.91
CA GLY A 138 3.75 -3.21 7.19
C GLY A 138 3.63 -1.71 7.00
N ILE A 139 4.74 -0.99 7.19
CA ILE A 139 4.74 0.48 7.07
C ILE A 139 4.53 0.94 5.63
N GLY A 140 5.09 0.22 4.64
CA GLY A 140 5.07 0.65 3.24
C GLY A 140 3.65 0.69 2.67
N GLY A 141 2.95 -0.43 2.74
CA GLY A 141 1.56 -0.51 2.25
C GLY A 141 0.60 0.41 3.01
N LEU A 142 0.73 0.49 4.35
CA LEU A 142 -0.16 1.34 5.14
C LEU A 142 0.05 2.83 4.84
N THR A 143 1.30 3.27 4.79
CA THR A 143 1.64 4.70 4.55
C THR A 143 1.26 5.09 3.12
N LEU A 144 1.62 4.29 2.10
CA LEU A 144 1.29 4.62 0.71
C LEU A 144 -0.22 4.52 0.40
N GLY A 145 -0.98 3.81 1.23
CA GLY A 145 -2.45 3.81 1.22
C GLY A 145 -3.07 4.88 2.13
N GLY A 146 -2.33 5.92 2.50
CA GLY A 146 -2.73 6.96 3.47
C GLY A 146 -2.38 6.58 4.91
N GLY A 147 -3.11 5.60 5.43
CA GLY A 147 -2.84 5.00 6.74
C GLY A 147 -3.31 5.83 7.93
N TYR A 148 -4.11 5.24 8.83
CA TYR A 148 -4.60 5.92 10.02
C TYR A 148 -4.34 5.10 11.29
N GLY A 149 -4.31 5.79 12.43
CA GLY A 149 -4.26 5.17 13.75
C GLY A 149 -4.47 6.14 14.89
N PHE A 150 -3.92 5.82 16.07
CA PHE A 150 -4.22 6.53 17.31
C PHE A 150 -3.86 8.02 17.29
N LEU A 151 -2.81 8.39 16.55
CA LEU A 151 -2.32 9.76 16.47
C LEU A 151 -2.97 10.59 15.36
N SER A 152 -3.83 9.98 14.53
CA SER A 152 -4.32 10.65 13.32
C SER A 152 -5.21 11.86 13.61
N GLY A 153 -5.98 11.84 14.70
CA GLY A 153 -6.81 12.97 15.10
C GLY A 153 -6.01 14.23 15.48
N LEU A 154 -4.71 14.12 15.71
CA LEU A 154 -3.82 15.25 16.05
C LEU A 154 -2.83 15.59 14.93
N HIS A 155 -2.47 14.61 14.09
CA HIS A 155 -1.32 14.71 13.20
C HIS A 155 -1.61 14.27 11.76
N GLY A 156 -2.87 14.02 11.38
CA GLY A 156 -3.22 13.59 10.02
C GLY A 156 -3.01 12.09 9.77
N LEU A 157 -2.95 11.66 8.52
CA LEU A 157 -2.63 10.28 8.16
C LEU A 157 -1.13 9.99 8.27
N ALA A 158 -0.73 8.73 8.16
CA ALA A 158 0.67 8.34 8.14
C ALA A 158 1.41 8.98 6.95
N VAL A 159 0.74 9.09 5.81
CA VAL A 159 1.29 9.72 4.61
C VAL A 159 1.50 11.23 4.76
N ASP A 160 0.63 11.95 5.50
CA ASP A 160 0.78 13.38 5.79
C ASP A 160 2.06 13.71 6.60
N ASN A 161 2.65 12.67 7.22
CA ASN A 161 3.88 12.76 8.01
C ASN A 161 5.11 12.24 7.24
N LEU A 162 4.93 11.83 5.98
CA LEU A 162 6.01 11.36 5.12
C LEU A 162 6.83 12.54 4.62
N LEU A 163 8.15 12.50 4.80
CA LEU A 163 9.04 13.61 4.41
C LEU A 163 9.74 13.36 3.06
N ALA A 164 10.05 12.09 2.79
CA ALA A 164 10.72 11.65 1.59
C ALA A 164 10.64 10.12 1.47
N VAL A 165 10.89 9.62 0.26
CA VAL A 165 11.09 8.20 -0.01
C VAL A 165 12.32 7.98 -0.89
N GLU A 166 12.94 6.81 -0.75
CA GLU A 166 13.79 6.22 -1.78
C GLU A 166 12.95 5.14 -2.49
N ALA A 167 12.76 5.27 -3.80
CA ALA A 167 11.93 4.41 -4.61
C ALA A 167 12.73 3.73 -5.72
N VAL A 168 12.36 2.49 -6.05
CA VAL A 168 12.83 1.79 -7.24
C VAL A 168 11.73 1.86 -8.30
N LEU A 169 12.06 2.44 -9.46
CA LEU A 169 11.15 2.61 -10.59
C LEU A 169 11.05 1.34 -11.43
N ALA A 170 10.13 1.34 -12.40
CA ALA A 170 9.85 0.18 -13.27
C ALA A 170 11.03 -0.22 -14.16
N ASP A 171 11.88 0.74 -14.54
CA ASP A 171 13.15 0.49 -15.24
C ASP A 171 14.30 0.07 -14.29
N GLY A 172 14.00 0.01 -12.99
CA GLY A 172 14.92 -0.27 -11.90
C GLY A 172 15.84 0.90 -11.51
N ALA A 173 15.59 2.13 -11.97
CA ALA A 173 16.30 3.30 -11.44
C ALA A 173 15.95 3.51 -9.96
N VAL A 174 16.95 3.93 -9.17
CA VAL A 174 16.75 4.32 -7.76
C VAL A 174 16.65 5.83 -7.70
N VAL A 175 15.55 6.35 -7.15
CA VAL A 175 15.28 7.78 -7.07
C VAL A 175 14.87 8.17 -5.66
N ALA A 176 15.23 9.38 -5.25
CA ALA A 176 14.66 10.02 -4.07
C ALA A 176 13.46 10.87 -4.48
N ALA A 177 12.35 10.81 -3.74
CA ALA A 177 11.19 11.67 -3.95
C ALA A 177 10.81 12.40 -2.64
N SER A 178 10.60 13.72 -2.74
CA SER A 178 10.16 14.63 -1.68
C SER A 178 9.58 15.90 -2.32
N ASP A 179 9.14 16.88 -1.53
CA ASP A 179 8.73 18.19 -2.05
C ASP A 179 9.81 18.91 -2.88
N ALA A 180 11.08 18.61 -2.65
CA ALA A 180 12.21 19.24 -3.32
C ALA A 180 12.82 18.39 -4.45
N LEU A 181 12.58 17.08 -4.47
CA LEU A 181 13.21 16.13 -5.39
C LEU A 181 12.12 15.25 -6.01
N ASN A 182 11.98 15.21 -7.33
CA ASN A 182 10.89 14.48 -8.00
C ASN A 182 9.50 14.72 -7.34
N PRO A 183 9.08 15.99 -7.15
CA PRO A 183 7.89 16.32 -6.36
C PRO A 183 6.59 15.82 -6.97
N ASP A 184 6.57 15.57 -8.29
CA ASP A 184 5.47 14.95 -8.98
C ASP A 184 5.33 13.46 -8.66
N LEU A 185 6.45 12.73 -8.56
CA LEU A 185 6.46 11.35 -8.05
C LEU A 185 6.08 11.30 -6.58
N PHE A 186 6.60 12.22 -5.77
CA PHE A 186 6.25 12.29 -4.35
C PHE A 186 4.75 12.53 -4.16
N TRP A 187 4.19 13.50 -4.89
CA TRP A 187 2.75 13.73 -4.95
C TRP A 187 1.96 12.48 -5.35
N ALA A 188 2.42 11.71 -6.35
CA ALA A 188 1.75 10.48 -6.77
C ALA A 188 1.67 9.44 -5.63
N LEU A 189 2.73 9.33 -4.85
CA LEU A 189 2.82 8.42 -3.71
C LEU A 189 1.96 8.87 -2.52
N GLU A 190 1.67 10.17 -2.42
CA GLU A 190 0.74 10.76 -1.44
C GLU A 190 -0.73 10.76 -1.90
N THR A 191 -1.01 10.46 -3.18
CA THR A 191 -2.28 10.87 -3.81
C THR A 191 -3.54 10.26 -3.17
N PHE A 192 -3.43 9.18 -2.38
CA PHE A 192 -4.58 8.69 -1.61
C PHE A 192 -5.06 9.72 -0.54
N GLU A 193 -4.16 10.44 0.11
CA GLU A 193 -4.52 11.56 1.01
C GLU A 193 -5.19 12.69 0.23
N ARG A 194 -4.65 13.03 -0.94
CA ARG A 194 -5.10 14.21 -1.69
C ARG A 194 -6.48 14.04 -2.32
N ALA A 195 -6.88 12.80 -2.63
CA ALA A 195 -8.28 12.49 -2.96
C ALA A 195 -9.23 12.77 -1.78
N MET A 196 -8.75 12.66 -0.53
CA MET A 196 -9.51 12.95 0.69
C MET A 196 -9.43 14.42 1.14
N GLN A 197 -8.33 15.12 0.85
CA GLN A 197 -8.03 16.47 1.36
C GLN A 197 -8.86 17.58 0.67
N GLU A 198 -9.26 17.40 -0.59
CA GLU A 198 -10.17 18.33 -1.28
C GLU A 198 -11.55 18.44 -0.57
N LEU A 199 -11.93 17.48 0.28
CA LEU A 199 -13.11 17.60 1.14
C LEU A 199 -12.89 18.38 2.43
N GLU A 200 -11.69 18.39 3.00
CA GLU A 200 -11.45 19.11 4.27
C GLU A 200 -11.54 20.63 4.08
N GLU A 201 -11.09 21.16 2.94
CA GLU A 201 -11.28 22.59 2.62
C GLU A 201 -12.76 22.95 2.38
N PHE A 202 -13.58 21.99 1.95
CA PHE A 202 -15.04 22.17 1.81
C PHE A 202 -15.74 22.19 3.17
N VAL A 203 -15.33 21.31 4.10
CA VAL A 203 -15.89 21.21 5.46
C VAL A 203 -15.43 22.37 6.37
N LYS A 204 -14.23 22.93 6.18
CA LYS A 204 -13.72 24.10 6.92
C LYS A 204 -14.54 25.41 6.70
N LYS A 205 -15.50 25.43 5.78
CA LYS A 205 -16.42 26.57 5.57
C LYS A 205 -17.68 26.55 6.45
N VAL A 206 -17.86 25.53 7.29
CA VAL A 206 -18.99 25.46 8.25
C VAL A 206 -18.56 26.10 9.58
N PRO A 207 -19.27 27.13 10.11
CA PRO A 207 -18.84 27.83 11.32
C PRO A 207 -18.83 26.92 12.56
N ALA A 208 -17.75 27.03 13.33
CA ALA A 208 -17.47 26.21 14.51
C ALA A 208 -18.47 26.43 15.66
N ALA A 209 -18.89 25.33 16.30
CA ALA A 209 -19.48 25.35 17.63
C ALA A 209 -18.81 24.35 18.58
N ALA A 210 -18.33 24.92 19.68
CA ALA A 210 -18.16 24.38 21.03
C ALA A 210 -17.01 23.40 21.36
N ARG A 211 -16.42 23.71 22.53
CA ARG A 211 -15.23 23.14 23.17
C ARG A 211 -15.57 21.96 24.09
N SER A 212 -14.59 21.06 24.19
CA SER A 212 -14.21 20.21 25.34
C SER A 212 -15.29 19.37 26.03
N LEU A 213 -15.36 18.10 25.63
CA LEU A 213 -15.47 16.93 26.51
C LEU A 213 -14.97 15.72 25.70
N MET A 214 -14.26 14.77 26.33
CA MET A 214 -13.91 13.48 25.70
C MET A 214 -15.20 12.73 25.33
N ALA A 215 -15.60 12.85 24.07
CA ALA A 215 -16.54 12.00 23.37
C ALA A 215 -16.08 12.01 21.91
N PHE A 216 -15.91 10.82 21.32
CA PHE A 216 -15.69 10.69 19.88
C PHE A 216 -16.97 11.16 19.18
N GLU A 217 -17.03 12.45 18.86
CA GLU A 217 -18.02 13.00 17.95
C GLU A 217 -17.38 13.10 16.57
N PHE A 218 -17.40 11.98 15.84
CA PHE A 218 -17.31 11.98 14.38
C PHE A 218 -18.58 12.65 13.84
N MET A 219 -18.65 13.98 13.96
CA MET A 219 -19.85 14.74 13.61
C MET A 219 -20.08 14.65 12.10
N ASN A 220 -21.16 13.94 11.78
CA ASN A 220 -21.94 13.92 10.53
C ASN A 220 -21.54 13.02 9.35
N THR A 221 -20.55 12.13 9.43
CA THR A 221 -20.44 11.03 8.43
C THR A 221 -20.10 9.72 9.13
N ALA A 222 -21.01 8.74 9.08
CA ALA A 222 -20.72 7.40 9.55
C ALA A 222 -19.75 6.71 8.57
N LYS A 223 -18.45 6.74 8.88
CA LYS A 223 -17.46 5.94 8.14
C LYS A 223 -17.60 4.49 8.60
N CYS A 224 -18.19 3.64 7.77
CA CYS A 224 -18.41 2.22 8.06
C CYS A 224 -17.44 1.37 7.23
N ALA A 225 -16.64 0.53 7.90
CA ALA A 225 -15.88 -0.54 7.23
C ALA A 225 -16.67 -1.85 7.33
N ILE A 226 -17.06 -2.41 6.18
CA ILE A 226 -17.79 -3.69 6.10
C ILE A 226 -16.78 -4.81 5.85
N LEU A 227 -16.24 -5.36 6.93
CA LEU A 227 -15.32 -6.49 6.86
C LEU A 227 -16.11 -7.80 6.79
N SER A 228 -15.98 -8.51 5.66
CA SER A 228 -16.58 -9.83 5.46
C SER A 228 -15.48 -10.87 5.30
N MET A 229 -15.48 -11.89 6.15
CA MET A 229 -14.55 -13.02 6.09
C MET A 229 -15.35 -14.32 5.93
N TRP A 230 -14.91 -15.19 5.03
CA TRP A 230 -15.53 -16.50 4.82
C TRP A 230 -14.54 -17.51 4.27
N GLU A 231 -14.87 -18.79 4.42
CA GLU A 231 -14.12 -19.92 3.86
C GLU A 231 -14.93 -20.54 2.70
N GLY A 232 -14.25 -21.10 1.71
CA GLY A 232 -14.86 -21.83 0.59
C GLY A 232 -15.38 -20.94 -0.54
N GLU A 233 -14.95 -21.24 -1.78
CA GLU A 233 -15.35 -20.48 -2.99
C GLU A 233 -16.87 -20.52 -3.23
N GLU A 234 -17.58 -21.54 -2.74
CA GLU A 234 -19.03 -21.64 -2.82
C GLU A 234 -19.75 -20.49 -2.11
N ASN A 235 -19.06 -19.83 -1.17
CA ASN A 235 -19.61 -18.74 -0.37
C ASN A 235 -19.38 -17.36 -0.98
N ASP A 236 -18.53 -17.23 -2.01
CA ASP A 236 -18.14 -15.95 -2.61
C ASP A 236 -19.35 -15.13 -3.05
N LYS A 237 -20.24 -15.72 -3.85
CA LYS A 237 -21.43 -15.02 -4.36
C LYS A 237 -22.35 -14.56 -3.24
N ARG A 238 -22.49 -15.38 -2.20
CA ARG A 238 -23.37 -15.11 -1.06
C ARG A 238 -22.82 -13.98 -0.22
N VAL A 239 -21.55 -14.05 0.16
CA VAL A 239 -20.94 -13.09 1.08
C VAL A 239 -20.66 -11.76 0.39
N ARG A 240 -20.16 -11.76 -0.86
CA ARG A 240 -20.07 -10.54 -1.67
C ARG A 240 -21.44 -9.92 -1.90
N GLY A 241 -22.47 -10.74 -2.17
CA GLY A 241 -23.84 -10.26 -2.32
C GLY A 241 -24.41 -9.64 -1.05
N TRP A 242 -24.08 -10.18 0.12
CA TRP A 242 -24.46 -9.61 1.42
C TRP A 242 -23.70 -8.30 1.70
N ALA A 243 -22.37 -8.30 1.54
CA ALA A 243 -21.54 -7.12 1.75
C ALA A 243 -22.00 -5.95 0.88
N ARG A 244 -22.33 -6.20 -0.40
CA ARG A 244 -22.91 -5.20 -1.30
C ARG A 244 -24.26 -4.69 -0.85
N LYS A 245 -25.13 -5.55 -0.29
CA LYS A 245 -26.42 -5.11 0.26
C LYS A 245 -26.21 -4.20 1.46
N ILE A 246 -25.29 -4.55 2.36
CA ILE A 246 -24.96 -3.69 3.51
C ILE A 246 -24.34 -2.38 3.03
N ALA A 247 -23.40 -2.43 2.08
CA ALA A 247 -22.78 -1.24 1.50
C ALA A 247 -23.83 -0.33 0.83
N ALA A 248 -24.77 -0.91 0.08
CA ALA A 248 -25.87 -0.17 -0.53
C ALA A 248 -26.83 0.44 0.48
N ILE A 249 -27.08 -0.22 1.62
CA ILE A 249 -27.90 0.33 2.72
C ILE A 249 -27.16 1.47 3.42
N VAL A 250 -25.86 1.33 3.62
CA VAL A 250 -25.01 2.34 4.27
C VAL A 250 -24.76 3.53 3.35
N SER A 251 -24.71 3.30 2.03
CA SER A 251 -24.50 4.31 0.99
C SER A 251 -25.82 4.77 0.34
N ASP A 252 -26.98 4.44 0.94
CA ASP A 252 -28.30 4.81 0.42
C ASP A 252 -28.47 6.34 0.57
N PRO A 253 -28.57 7.09 -0.55
CA PRO A 253 -28.68 8.55 -0.53
C PRO A 253 -29.99 9.07 0.10
N GLY A 254 -30.90 8.18 0.50
CA GLY A 254 -32.16 8.51 1.18
C GLY A 254 -32.03 9.06 2.61
N LYS A 255 -30.81 9.26 3.12
CA LYS A 255 -30.55 10.02 4.35
C LYS A 255 -29.52 11.10 4.07
N ASP A 256 -29.99 12.30 3.71
CA ASP A 256 -29.28 13.58 3.64
C ASP A 256 -27.74 13.52 3.78
N ASP A 257 -27.04 13.10 2.73
CA ASP A 257 -25.59 13.19 2.67
C ASP A 257 -25.09 14.63 2.41
N GLU A 258 -25.99 15.63 2.39
CA GLU A 258 -25.70 17.06 2.11
C GLU A 258 -24.80 17.29 0.88
N GLY A 259 -24.82 16.37 -0.10
CA GLY A 259 -23.96 16.45 -1.29
C GLY A 259 -22.50 16.07 -1.06
N ARG A 260 -22.17 15.34 0.01
CA ARG A 260 -20.81 14.83 0.27
C ARG A 260 -20.56 13.56 -0.53
N GLU A 261 -19.45 13.52 -1.25
CA GLU A 261 -19.02 12.33 -1.99
C GLU A 261 -18.63 11.19 -1.01
N ASN A 262 -19.04 9.96 -1.32
CA ASN A 262 -18.68 8.77 -0.55
C ASN A 262 -17.28 8.29 -0.97
N PHE A 263 -16.30 8.38 -0.07
CA PHE A 263 -14.93 7.92 -0.31
C PHE A 263 -14.70 6.53 0.27
N GLU A 264 -13.94 5.74 -0.48
CA GLU A 264 -13.61 4.38 -0.09
C GLU A 264 -12.15 4.27 0.36
N TYR A 265 -11.95 3.54 1.46
CA TYR A 265 -10.63 3.35 2.04
C TYR A 265 -9.91 2.17 1.39
N VAL A 266 -8.92 2.48 0.56
CA VAL A 266 -8.23 1.51 -0.32
C VAL A 266 -7.65 0.30 0.40
N ASN A 267 -7.22 0.44 1.67
CA ASN A 267 -6.62 -0.69 2.41
C ASN A 267 -7.64 -1.74 2.87
N TYR A 268 -8.95 -1.44 2.81
CA TYR A 268 -10.03 -2.40 3.12
C TYR A 268 -10.98 -2.67 1.96
N ASP A 269 -10.86 -1.96 0.84
CA ASP A 269 -11.74 -2.21 -0.30
C ASP A 269 -11.32 -3.46 -1.07
N GLY A 270 -12.33 -4.29 -1.36
CA GLY A 270 -12.21 -5.49 -2.16
C GLY A 270 -12.64 -5.21 -3.59
N THR A 271 -11.71 -4.79 -4.45
CA THR A 271 -11.70 -5.03 -5.91
C THR A 271 -12.86 -4.53 -6.79
N ASP A 272 -13.94 -3.95 -6.26
CA ASP A 272 -15.15 -3.62 -7.06
C ASP A 272 -15.31 -2.13 -7.40
N SER A 273 -14.46 -1.24 -6.85
CA SER A 273 -14.45 0.18 -7.19
C SER A 273 -13.40 0.53 -8.23
N GLY A 274 -13.85 1.13 -9.34
CA GLY A 274 -12.96 1.58 -10.41
C GLY A 274 -12.02 2.69 -9.94
N PRO A 275 -10.83 2.83 -10.55
CA PRO A 275 -9.82 3.81 -10.14
C PRO A 275 -10.33 5.26 -10.16
N GLU A 276 -11.27 5.58 -11.05
CA GLU A 276 -11.93 6.89 -11.11
C GLU A 276 -12.67 7.24 -9.82
N LYS A 277 -13.27 6.27 -9.15
CA LYS A 277 -13.98 6.50 -7.88
C LYS A 277 -13.01 6.69 -6.72
N VAL A 278 -11.91 5.94 -6.72
CA VAL A 278 -10.96 5.99 -5.60
C VAL A 278 -10.05 7.21 -5.68
N TYR A 279 -9.58 7.55 -6.87
CA TYR A 279 -8.67 8.68 -7.07
C TYR A 279 -9.38 9.97 -7.46
N GLY A 280 -10.66 9.90 -7.86
CA GLY A 280 -11.48 11.07 -8.20
C GLY A 280 -10.80 11.98 -9.23
N PRO A 281 -10.75 13.31 -8.99
CA PRO A 281 -10.15 14.27 -9.92
C PRO A 281 -8.63 14.06 -10.12
N ASN A 282 -7.96 13.36 -9.19
CA ASN A 282 -6.52 13.08 -9.30
C ASN A 282 -6.21 11.97 -10.32
N TYR A 283 -7.20 11.16 -10.71
CA TYR A 283 -6.97 9.98 -11.57
C TYR A 283 -6.29 10.33 -12.89
N LYS A 284 -6.69 11.42 -13.55
CA LYS A 284 -6.08 11.85 -14.82
C LYS A 284 -4.59 12.16 -14.68
N ARG A 285 -4.21 12.88 -13.63
CA ARG A 285 -2.80 13.21 -13.36
C ARG A 285 -2.01 11.96 -13.00
N LEU A 286 -2.62 11.01 -12.29
CA LEU A 286 -2.01 9.71 -12.00
C LEU A 286 -1.73 8.90 -13.27
N ILE A 287 -2.61 8.93 -14.27
CA ILE A 287 -2.35 8.29 -15.58
C ILE A 287 -1.12 8.90 -16.27
N GLU A 288 -1.00 10.23 -16.27
CA GLU A 288 0.14 10.94 -16.88
C GLU A 288 1.46 10.58 -16.17
N LEU A 289 1.45 10.52 -14.83
CA LEU A 289 2.61 10.13 -14.04
C LEU A 289 2.94 8.64 -14.19
N LYS A 290 1.91 7.79 -14.32
CA LYS A 290 2.09 6.36 -14.62
C LYS A 290 2.81 6.17 -15.95
N ALA A 291 2.40 6.88 -16.99
CA ALA A 291 3.07 6.84 -18.30
C ALA A 291 4.54 7.33 -18.23
N LYS A 292 4.85 8.27 -17.33
CA LYS A 292 6.22 8.77 -17.12
C LYS A 292 7.12 7.79 -16.37
N TYR A 293 6.63 7.20 -15.28
CA TYR A 293 7.45 6.43 -14.33
C TYR A 293 7.33 4.91 -14.47
N ASP A 294 6.26 4.43 -15.12
CA ASP A 294 6.00 3.01 -15.36
C ASP A 294 5.18 2.81 -16.65
N PRO A 295 5.75 3.15 -17.82
CA PRO A 295 5.06 3.08 -19.12
C PRO A 295 4.65 1.65 -19.51
N GLU A 296 5.37 0.64 -19.03
CA GLU A 296 5.10 -0.77 -19.30
C GLU A 296 4.15 -1.41 -18.27
N ASN A 297 3.61 -0.62 -17.34
CA ASN A 297 2.69 -1.05 -16.29
C ASN A 297 3.19 -2.26 -15.47
N VAL A 298 4.46 -2.21 -15.09
CA VAL A 298 5.17 -3.21 -14.28
C VAL A 298 4.52 -3.35 -12.90
N PHE A 299 4.19 -2.23 -12.25
CA PHE A 299 3.53 -2.19 -10.95
C PHE A 299 2.01 -2.02 -11.11
N ASN A 300 1.27 -3.12 -11.14
CA ASN A 300 -0.17 -3.16 -11.49
C ASN A 300 -1.08 -3.80 -10.42
N LYS A 301 -0.71 -3.69 -9.14
CA LYS A 301 -1.49 -4.25 -8.01
C LYS A 301 -2.27 -3.17 -7.27
N ASN A 302 -3.18 -3.62 -6.40
CA ASN A 302 -4.20 -2.81 -5.75
C ASN A 302 -5.20 -2.28 -6.79
N ILE A 303 -5.50 -0.98 -6.76
CA ILE A 303 -6.34 -0.34 -7.76
C ILE A 303 -5.46 0.08 -8.94
N GLU A 304 -5.59 -0.67 -10.03
CA GLU A 304 -4.74 -0.49 -11.21
C GLU A 304 -4.98 0.88 -11.87
N ILE A 305 -3.89 1.64 -12.05
CA ILE A 305 -3.83 2.82 -12.92
C ILE A 305 -3.08 2.40 -14.18
N LYS A 306 -3.76 2.45 -15.33
CA LYS A 306 -3.13 2.12 -16.62
C LYS A 306 -2.53 3.38 -17.26
N PRO A 307 -1.34 3.27 -17.90
CA PRO A 307 -0.82 4.34 -18.75
C PRO A 307 -1.82 4.72 -19.86
N ALA A 308 -1.81 5.97 -20.31
CA ALA A 308 -2.77 6.50 -21.28
C ALA A 308 -2.82 5.73 -22.62
N ASP A 309 -1.69 5.15 -23.05
CA ASP A 309 -1.61 4.37 -24.28
C ASP A 309 -2.19 2.94 -24.12
N GLN A 310 -2.62 2.57 -22.90
CA GLN A 310 -3.16 1.27 -22.53
C GLN A 310 -4.51 1.37 -21.75
N SER A 311 -5.05 2.58 -21.56
CA SER A 311 -6.27 2.87 -20.79
C SER A 311 -7.54 2.79 -21.64
#